data_AF-A0AAW2WR20-F1
#
_entry.id   AF-A0AAW2WR20-F1
#
_cell.length_a   1.000
_cell.length_b   1.000
_cell.length_c   1.000
_cell.angle_alpha   90.00
_cell.angle_beta   90.00
_cell.angle_gamma   90.00
#
_symmetry.space_group_name_H-M   'P 1'
#
loop_
_entity.id
_entity.type
_entity.pdbx_description
1 polymer ?
#
loop_
_entity_poly.entity_id
_entity_poly.type
_entity_poly.pdbx_seq_one_letter_code
_entity_poly.pdbx_strand_id
1 'polypeptide(L)'
;MILDECQNMSFDQLLASDIAVDDVRKGFVVKKLQTQLMEGSNEYKESEEFEIAVPPGSVLLFPSEGSVDVEAVNFEVKNLIVLDGTWAKAKRMYNENPWLRFLPHIRLDVDKLSLYSEVRHQPRAGYLSTIESIVYAMKSIGEDSDGLDGLLDVFESMIGDQRRCKDERLSKASEK
;
A
#
# COMPACT_ATOMS: atom_id res chain seq x y z
N MET A 1 7.27 -16.16 29.11
CA MET A 1 8.18 -17.24 28.68
C MET A 1 8.25 -17.35 27.15
N ILE A 2 7.14 -17.17 26.42
CA ILE A 2 7.09 -17.32 24.94
C ILE A 2 7.55 -16.04 24.17
N LEU A 3 7.33 -14.85 24.73
CA LEU A 3 7.80 -13.58 24.14
C LEU A 3 9.33 -13.47 24.01
N ASP A 4 10.08 -14.30 24.76
CA ASP A 4 11.54 -14.32 24.76
C ASP A 4 12.10 -15.20 23.62
N GLU A 5 11.38 -16.26 23.22
CA GLU A 5 11.79 -17.15 22.13
C GLU A 5 11.67 -16.50 20.74
N CYS A 6 10.81 -15.50 20.59
CA CYS A 6 10.61 -14.79 19.33
C CYS A 6 11.67 -13.71 19.06
N GLN A 7 12.47 -13.30 20.05
CA GLN A 7 13.42 -12.18 19.90
C GLN A 7 14.55 -12.47 18.90
N ASN A 8 14.84 -13.75 18.60
CA ASN A 8 15.93 -14.16 17.70
C ASN A 8 15.44 -14.89 16.45
N MET A 9 14.13 -14.93 16.20
CA MET A 9 13.60 -15.55 14.98
C MET A 9 13.79 -14.62 13.79
N SER A 10 14.21 -15.20 12.65
CA SER A 10 14.19 -14.45 11.39
C SER A 10 12.76 -14.09 11.01
N PHE A 11 12.62 -13.07 10.16
CA PHE A 11 11.31 -12.60 9.72
C PHE A 11 10.47 -13.73 9.08
N ASP A 12 11.09 -14.59 8.27
CA ASP A 12 10.42 -15.71 7.63
C ASP A 12 10.03 -16.81 8.65
N GLN A 13 10.82 -16.98 9.71
CA GLN A 13 10.47 -17.91 10.80
C GLN A 13 9.27 -17.41 11.61
N LEU A 14 9.19 -16.09 11.85
CA LEU A 14 8.03 -15.47 12.51
C LEU A 14 6.76 -15.63 11.67
N LEU A 15 6.85 -15.42 10.36
CA LEU A 15 5.72 -15.62 9.44
C LEU A 15 5.22 -17.08 9.41
N ALA A 16 6.11 -18.05 9.63
CA ALA A 16 5.77 -19.47 9.63
C ALA A 16 5.21 -19.98 10.98
N SER A 17 5.21 -19.14 12.02
CA SER A 17 4.72 -19.51 13.35
C SER A 17 3.28 -19.04 13.54
N ASP A 18 2.34 -19.97 13.64
CA ASP A 18 0.91 -19.67 13.84
C ASP A 18 0.67 -18.79 15.08
N ILE A 19 1.44 -19.00 16.15
CA ILE A 19 1.36 -18.23 17.40
C ILE A 19 1.80 -16.78 17.16
N ALA A 20 2.90 -16.59 16.43
CA ALA A 20 3.40 -15.25 16.12
C ALA A 20 2.44 -14.50 15.18
N VAL A 21 1.83 -15.19 14.22
CA VAL A 21 0.84 -14.62 13.31
C VAL A 21 -0.42 -14.16 14.06
N ASP A 22 -0.93 -14.96 15.00
CA ASP A 22 -2.11 -14.58 15.78
C ASP A 22 -1.87 -13.42 16.75
N ASP A 23 -0.67 -13.31 17.32
CA ASP A 23 -0.31 -12.15 18.15
C ASP A 23 -0.14 -10.89 17.30
N VAL A 24 0.47 -11.00 16.12
CA VAL A 24 0.61 -9.89 15.17
C VAL A 24 -0.74 -9.38 14.65
N ARG A 25 -1.74 -10.26 14.51
CA ARG A 25 -3.13 -9.87 14.16
C ARG A 25 -3.80 -8.97 15.20
N LYS A 26 -3.34 -8.97 16.45
CA LYS A 26 -3.82 -8.06 17.52
C LYS A 26 -3.26 -6.65 17.37
N GLY A 27 -2.44 -6.41 16.35
CA GLY A 27 -1.74 -5.17 16.09
C GLY A 27 -0.30 -5.24 16.57
N PHE A 28 0.55 -4.42 15.95
CA PHE A 28 1.98 -4.39 16.22
C PHE A 28 2.56 -2.99 15.97
N VAL A 29 3.78 -2.79 16.42
CA VAL A 29 4.51 -1.54 16.23
C VAL A 29 5.74 -1.81 15.37
N VAL A 30 5.95 -0.96 14.37
CA VAL A 30 7.14 -0.99 13.51
C VAL A 30 8.03 0.19 13.89
N LYS A 31 9.28 -0.09 14.25
CA LYS A 31 10.27 0.92 14.54
C LYS A 31 11.36 0.87 13.49
N LYS A 32 11.69 2.02 12.91
CA LYS A 32 12.91 2.16 12.11
C LYS A 32 13.99 2.74 13.01
N LEU A 33 15.09 2.01 13.15
CA LEU A 33 16.27 2.47 13.86
C LEU A 33 17.24 3.08 12.84
N GLN A 34 17.92 4.14 13.26
CA GLN A 34 19.02 4.76 12.53
C GLN A 34 20.27 4.76 13.40
N THR A 35 21.41 4.55 12.75
CA THR A 35 22.72 4.55 13.40
C THR A 35 23.48 5.79 12.95
N GLN A 36 23.92 6.62 13.89
CA GLN A 36 24.69 7.82 13.60
C GLN A 36 26.06 7.74 14.30
N LEU A 37 27.12 8.11 13.59
CA LEU A 37 28.46 8.23 14.18
C LEU A 37 28.47 9.45 15.12
N MET A 38 28.88 9.24 16.36
CA MET A 38 28.96 10.31 17.34
C MET A 38 30.14 11.24 16.99
N GLU A 39 29.88 12.55 16.88
CA GLU A 39 30.93 13.54 16.58
C GLU A 39 32.11 13.43 17.57
N GLY A 40 33.31 13.24 17.04
CA GLY A 40 34.54 13.17 17.84
C GLY A 40 34.85 11.81 18.47
N SER A 41 34.13 10.74 18.12
CA SER A 41 34.43 9.37 18.58
C SER A 41 34.22 8.33 17.46
N ASN A 42 34.76 7.12 17.65
CA ASN A 42 34.45 5.97 16.78
C ASN A 42 33.19 5.21 17.25
N GLU A 43 32.37 5.81 18.12
CA GLU A 43 31.18 5.18 18.66
C GLU A 43 29.95 5.53 17.82
N TYR A 44 29.09 4.53 17.60
CA TYR A 44 27.83 4.68 16.91
C TYR A 44 26.69 4.75 17.93
N LYS A 45 25.77 5.69 17.74
CA LYS A 45 24.53 5.78 18.50
C LYS A 45 23.36 5.28 17.68
N GLU A 46 22.64 4.31 18.22
CA GLU A 46 21.33 3.94 17.69
C GLU A 46 20.25 4.87 18.25
N SER A 47 19.35 5.29 17.37
CA SER A 47 18.16 6.06 17.74
C SER A 47 16.99 5.65 16.88
N GLU A 48 15.78 5.86 17.37
CA GLU A 48 14.56 5.66 16.61
C GLU A 48 14.40 6.79 15.59
N GLU A 49 14.32 6.44 14.30
CA GLU A 49 14.00 7.39 13.22
C GLU A 49 12.49 7.63 13.18
N PHE A 50 11.70 6.56 13.22
CA PHE A 50 10.25 6.63 13.32
C PHE A 50 9.64 5.39 13.97
N GLU A 51 8.41 5.56 14.44
CA GLU A 51 7.54 4.51 14.96
C GLU A 51 6.19 4.56 14.24
N ILE A 52 5.68 3.40 13.82
CA ILE A 52 4.37 3.24 13.20
C ILE A 52 3.58 2.21 13.99
N ALA A 53 2.42 2.61 14.51
CA ALA A 53 1.47 1.69 15.10
C ALA A 53 0.56 1.11 14.01
N VAL A 54 0.47 -0.22 13.95
CA VAL A 54 -0.39 -0.96 13.04
C VAL A 54 -1.50 -1.60 13.89
N PRO A 55 -2.69 -0.98 13.95
CA PRO A 55 -3.78 -1.48 14.79
C PRO A 55 -4.36 -2.80 14.27
N PRO A 56 -5.05 -3.58 15.13
CA PRO A 56 -5.77 -4.78 14.69
C PRO A 56 -6.83 -4.45 13.63
N GLY A 57 -7.07 -5.42 12.74
CA GLY A 57 -7.97 -5.24 11.59
C GLY A 57 -7.38 -4.39 10.45
N SER A 58 -6.05 -4.19 10.45
CA SER A 58 -5.34 -3.59 9.31
C SER A 58 -5.10 -4.61 8.21
N VAL A 59 -5.32 -4.19 6.95
CA VAL A 59 -5.04 -5.00 5.76
C VAL A 59 -4.21 -4.22 4.76
N LEU A 60 -3.40 -4.92 3.97
CA LEU A 60 -2.63 -4.33 2.88
C LEU A 60 -3.36 -4.55 1.54
N LEU A 61 -3.63 -3.47 0.82
CA LEU A 61 -4.10 -3.52 -0.56
C LEU A 61 -2.91 -3.76 -1.50
N PHE A 62 -2.59 -5.02 -1.76
CA PHE A 62 -1.47 -5.38 -2.62
C PHE A 62 -1.60 -6.81 -3.18
N PRO A 63 -1.44 -7.02 -4.50
CA PRO A 63 -1.58 -8.33 -5.13
C PRO A 63 -0.31 -9.20 -4.92
N SER A 64 -0.10 -9.68 -3.70
CA SER A 64 0.93 -10.67 -3.36
C SER A 64 0.47 -12.10 -3.67
N GLU A 65 1.39 -13.07 -3.64
CA GLU A 65 1.12 -14.49 -3.92
C GLU A 65 0.06 -15.11 -2.98
N GLY A 66 -0.04 -14.62 -1.73
CA GLY A 66 -1.04 -15.04 -0.75
C GLY A 66 -2.23 -14.08 -0.59
N SER A 67 -2.40 -13.12 -1.51
CA SER A 67 -3.51 -12.17 -1.43
C SER A 67 -4.86 -12.84 -1.73
N VAL A 68 -5.86 -12.48 -0.96
CA VAL A 68 -7.26 -12.90 -1.16
C VAL A 68 -8.05 -11.80 -1.86
N ASP A 69 -9.05 -12.18 -2.65
CA ASP A 69 -9.96 -11.21 -3.24
C ASP A 69 -10.67 -10.44 -2.13
N VAL A 70 -10.80 -9.13 -2.29
CA VAL A 70 -11.41 -8.25 -1.28
C VAL A 70 -12.83 -8.69 -0.90
N GLU A 71 -13.58 -9.25 -1.85
CA GLU A 71 -14.93 -9.78 -1.65
C GLU A 71 -14.94 -11.09 -0.86
N ALA A 72 -13.82 -11.82 -0.82
CA ALA A 72 -13.68 -13.08 -0.09
C ALA A 72 -13.22 -12.89 1.36
N VAL A 73 -12.98 -11.64 1.78
CA VAL A 73 -12.57 -11.31 3.15
C VAL A 73 -13.72 -11.61 4.11
N ASN A 74 -13.45 -12.47 5.11
CA ASN A 74 -14.45 -12.94 6.08
C ASN A 74 -14.28 -12.31 7.48
N PHE A 75 -13.50 -11.23 7.58
CA PHE A 75 -13.25 -10.49 8.81
C PHE A 75 -13.49 -8.99 8.60
N GLU A 76 -13.75 -8.28 9.69
CA GLU A 76 -13.97 -6.83 9.64
C GLU A 76 -12.66 -6.10 9.32
N VAL A 77 -12.62 -5.40 8.18
CA VAL A 77 -11.51 -4.52 7.80
C VAL A 77 -11.70 -3.16 8.44
N LYS A 78 -10.76 -2.75 9.31
CA LYS A 78 -10.81 -1.46 10.02
C LYS A 78 -9.86 -0.43 9.46
N ASN A 79 -8.74 -0.87 8.89
CA ASN A 79 -7.71 0.01 8.37
C ASN A 79 -7.19 -0.53 7.05
N LEU A 80 -7.20 0.31 6.02
CA LEU A 80 -6.68 -0.02 4.71
C LEU A 80 -5.31 0.63 4.53
N ILE A 81 -4.28 -0.18 4.35
CA ILE A 81 -2.93 0.27 4.03
C ILE A 81 -2.72 0.19 2.52
N VAL A 82 -2.24 1.26 1.91
CA VAL A 82 -2.02 1.37 0.46
C VAL A 82 -0.62 1.91 0.19
N LEU A 83 0.09 1.30 -0.78
CA LEU A 83 1.41 1.74 -1.18
C LEU A 83 1.30 2.73 -2.35
N ASP A 84 1.47 4.02 -2.08
CA ASP A 84 1.38 5.05 -3.12
C ASP A 84 2.64 5.11 -3.99
N GLY A 85 2.46 4.99 -5.30
CA GLY A 85 3.54 5.11 -6.25
C GLY A 85 3.22 4.46 -7.60
N THR A 86 4.24 4.37 -8.44
CA THR A 86 4.14 3.48 -9.61
C THR A 86 4.18 2.03 -9.14
N TRP A 87 3.67 1.11 -9.95
CA TRP A 87 3.72 -0.32 -9.65
C TRP A 87 5.11 -0.84 -9.29
N ALA A 88 6.15 -0.37 -9.99
CA ALA A 88 7.53 -0.70 -9.66
C ALA A 88 7.97 -0.16 -8.29
N LYS A 89 7.54 1.06 -7.94
CA LYS A 89 7.82 1.66 -6.62
C LYS A 89 7.06 0.95 -5.51
N ALA A 90 5.77 0.66 -5.69
CA ALA A 90 4.98 -0.08 -4.71
C ALA A 90 5.54 -1.49 -4.47
N LYS A 91 5.92 -2.22 -5.52
CA LYS A 91 6.58 -3.52 -5.40
C LYS A 91 7.93 -3.42 -4.67
N ARG A 92 8.70 -2.37 -4.94
CA ARG A 92 9.95 -2.10 -4.23
C ARG A 92 9.70 -1.83 -2.75
N MET A 93 8.74 -0.95 -2.41
CA MET A 93 8.35 -0.67 -1.02
C MET A 93 7.95 -1.94 -0.30
N TYR A 94 7.12 -2.79 -0.92
CA TYR A 94 6.74 -4.09 -0.37
C TYR A 94 7.94 -4.98 -0.06
N ASN A 95 8.89 -5.07 -0.99
CA ASN A 95 10.09 -5.91 -0.80
C ASN A 95 11.07 -5.35 0.24
N GLU A 96 11.21 -4.02 0.33
CA GLU A 96 12.11 -3.34 1.27
C GLU A 96 11.52 -3.22 2.68
N ASN A 97 10.24 -3.51 2.87
CA ASN A 97 9.54 -3.44 4.15
C ASN A 97 8.93 -4.80 4.53
N PRO A 98 9.73 -5.77 5.02
CA PRO A 98 9.26 -7.12 5.30
C PRO A 98 8.04 -7.17 6.22
N TRP A 99 7.94 -6.24 7.18
CA TRP A 99 6.81 -6.11 8.11
C TRP A 99 5.44 -6.04 7.42
N LEU A 100 5.37 -5.61 6.16
CA LEU A 100 4.12 -5.61 5.38
C LEU A 100 3.58 -7.03 5.13
N ARG A 101 4.44 -8.04 5.12
CA ARG A 101 4.06 -9.46 4.93
C ARG A 101 3.25 -10.02 6.09
N PHE A 102 3.33 -9.40 7.26
CA PHE A 102 2.53 -9.77 8.44
C PHE A 102 1.05 -9.42 8.31
N LEU A 103 0.71 -8.50 7.41
CA LEU A 103 -0.66 -8.08 7.20
C LEU A 103 -1.40 -9.10 6.33
N PRO A 104 -2.71 -9.29 6.54
CA PRO A 104 -3.56 -9.86 5.51
C PRO A 104 -3.46 -9.02 4.24
N HIS A 105 -3.26 -9.68 3.11
CA HIS A 105 -3.20 -9.02 1.81
C HIS A 105 -4.53 -9.18 1.10
N ILE A 106 -5.10 -8.08 0.64
CA ILE A 106 -6.27 -8.09 -0.21
C ILE A 106 -5.87 -7.62 -1.61
N ARG A 107 -6.49 -8.21 -2.62
CA ARG A 107 -6.39 -7.78 -4.01
C ARG A 107 -7.77 -7.43 -4.56
N LEU A 108 -7.76 -6.61 -5.59
CA LEU A 108 -8.96 -6.28 -6.34
C LEU A 108 -8.95 -7.16 -7.58
N ASP A 109 -10.03 -7.91 -7.80
CA ASP A 109 -10.26 -8.57 -9.07
C ASP A 109 -11.06 -7.62 -9.96
N VAL A 110 -10.33 -6.84 -10.76
CA VAL A 110 -10.92 -5.78 -11.56
C VAL A 110 -10.90 -6.23 -13.02
N ASP A 111 -11.89 -7.05 -13.38
CA ASP A 111 -12.24 -7.36 -14.78
C ASP A 111 -12.63 -6.10 -15.56
N LYS A 112 -12.93 -5.00 -14.86
CA LYS A 112 -13.16 -3.70 -15.47
C LYS A 112 -11.82 -3.10 -15.87
N LEU A 113 -11.67 -2.81 -17.16
CA LEU A 113 -10.62 -1.92 -17.65
C LEU A 113 -10.57 -0.69 -16.74
N SER A 114 -9.36 -0.34 -16.27
CA SER A 114 -9.12 0.97 -15.68
C SER A 114 -9.78 2.01 -16.58
N LEU A 115 -10.72 2.77 -16.03
CA LEU A 115 -11.48 3.77 -16.78
C LEU A 115 -10.57 4.80 -17.44
N TYR A 116 -9.31 4.88 -17.00
CA TYR A 116 -8.44 6.02 -17.24
C TYR A 116 -7.02 5.65 -17.74
N SER A 117 -6.88 4.49 -18.39
CA SER A 117 -5.63 3.96 -18.99
C SER A 117 -4.90 4.88 -20.00
N GLU A 118 -5.51 6.00 -20.39
CA GLU A 118 -5.04 6.87 -21.48
C GLU A 118 -4.16 8.06 -21.03
N VAL A 119 -4.19 8.45 -19.75
CA VAL A 119 -3.33 9.57 -19.23
C VAL A 119 -2.02 9.09 -18.65
N ARG A 120 -2.00 7.86 -18.12
CA ARG A 120 -0.77 7.12 -17.84
C ARG A 120 -0.84 5.80 -18.58
N HIS A 121 0.20 5.50 -19.35
CA HIS A 121 0.38 4.16 -19.93
C HIS A 121 0.46 3.16 -18.77
N GLN A 122 -0.60 2.42 -18.55
CA GLN A 122 -0.62 1.36 -17.57
C GLN A 122 0.11 0.14 -18.15
N PRO A 123 0.84 -0.64 -17.35
CA PRO A 123 1.59 -1.79 -17.85
C PRO A 123 0.69 -2.83 -18.51
N ARG A 124 -0.52 -3.06 -17.97
CA ARG A 124 -1.53 -4.03 -18.44
C ARG A 124 -2.93 -3.60 -18.00
N ALA A 125 -3.97 -4.23 -18.56
CA ALA A 125 -5.33 -4.13 -18.03
C ALA A 125 -5.38 -4.59 -16.56
N GLY A 126 -6.26 -3.98 -15.75
CA GLY A 126 -6.37 -4.23 -14.30
C GLY A 126 -5.39 -3.45 -13.41
N TYR A 127 -4.50 -2.62 -13.99
CA TYR A 127 -3.54 -1.84 -13.21
C TYR A 127 -4.13 -0.49 -12.79
N LEU A 128 -4.79 -0.42 -11.65
CA LEU A 128 -5.43 0.81 -11.18
C LEU A 128 -4.44 1.87 -10.66
N SER A 129 -4.87 3.14 -10.65
CA SER A 129 -4.21 4.19 -9.86
C SER A 129 -4.47 4.00 -8.37
N THR A 130 -3.68 4.67 -7.51
CA THR A 130 -3.85 4.60 -6.05
C THR A 130 -5.27 4.97 -5.62
N ILE A 131 -5.83 6.05 -6.18
CA ILE A 131 -7.18 6.53 -5.84
C ILE A 131 -8.28 5.58 -6.31
N GLU A 132 -8.19 5.04 -7.53
CA GLU A 132 -9.13 4.02 -8.01
C GLU A 132 -9.06 2.79 -7.11
N SER A 133 -7.85 2.33 -6.76
CA SER A 133 -7.65 1.17 -5.90
C SER A 133 -8.31 1.37 -4.53
N ILE A 134 -8.15 2.56 -3.93
CA ILE A 134 -8.80 2.92 -2.67
C ILE A 134 -10.33 2.88 -2.83
N VAL A 135 -10.88 3.53 -3.85
CA VAL A 135 -12.33 3.58 -4.07
C VAL A 135 -12.91 2.18 -4.25
N TYR A 136 -12.33 1.37 -5.12
CA TYR A 136 -12.82 0.01 -5.36
C TYR A 136 -12.69 -0.88 -4.12
N ALA A 137 -11.59 -0.76 -3.35
CA ALA A 137 -11.44 -1.49 -2.10
C ALA A 137 -12.51 -1.08 -1.08
N MET A 138 -12.73 0.22 -0.88
CA MET A 138 -13.73 0.73 0.07
C MET A 138 -15.15 0.29 -0.30
N LYS A 139 -15.53 0.39 -1.57
CA LYS A 139 -16.82 -0.12 -2.05
C LYS A 139 -16.99 -1.62 -1.79
N SER A 140 -15.93 -2.40 -2.00
CA SER A 140 -15.97 -3.86 -1.80
C SER A 140 -16.06 -4.25 -0.32
N ILE A 141 -15.55 -3.40 0.58
CA ILE A 141 -15.65 -3.59 2.04
C ILE A 141 -17.03 -3.15 2.58
N GLY A 142 -17.86 -2.51 1.75
CA GLY A 142 -19.24 -2.14 2.08
C GLY A 142 -19.44 -0.67 2.50
N GLU A 143 -18.46 0.19 2.23
CA GLU A 143 -18.61 1.64 2.42
C GLU A 143 -19.60 2.24 1.40
N ASP A 144 -20.23 3.35 1.78
CA ASP A 144 -21.22 4.05 0.95
C ASP A 144 -20.63 4.46 -0.42
N SER A 145 -21.34 4.08 -1.47
CA SER A 145 -20.90 4.30 -2.86
C SER A 145 -20.99 5.76 -3.28
N ASP A 146 -21.94 6.53 -2.76
CA ASP A 146 -22.27 7.85 -3.29
C ASP A 146 -21.11 8.85 -3.13
N GLY A 147 -20.47 8.88 -1.94
CA GLY A 147 -19.29 9.71 -1.71
C GLY A 147 -18.05 9.24 -2.49
N LEU A 148 -17.94 7.93 -2.74
CA LEU A 148 -16.82 7.32 -3.44
C LEU A 148 -16.91 7.52 -4.96
N ASP A 149 -18.12 7.54 -5.53
CA ASP A 149 -18.34 7.88 -6.93
C ASP A 149 -17.97 9.34 -7.22
N GLY A 150 -18.39 10.28 -6.35
CA GLY A 150 -17.99 11.67 -6.48
C GLY A 150 -16.46 11.89 -6.45
N LEU A 151 -15.71 11.05 -5.73
CA LEU A 151 -14.25 11.10 -5.73
C LEU A 151 -13.66 10.69 -7.10
N LEU A 152 -14.25 9.68 -7.75
CA LEU A 152 -13.87 9.28 -9.10
C LEU A 152 -14.22 10.35 -10.13
N ASP A 153 -15.38 11.00 -9.99
CA ASP A 153 -15.79 12.09 -10.89
C ASP A 153 -14.83 13.29 -10.83
N VAL A 154 -14.43 13.69 -9.61
CA VAL A 154 -13.44 14.76 -9.42
C VAL A 154 -12.08 14.36 -10.01
N PHE A 155 -11.68 13.10 -9.81
CA PHE A 155 -10.44 12.57 -10.38
C PHE A 155 -10.47 12.56 -11.91
N GLU A 156 -11.60 12.16 -12.52
CA GLU A 156 -11.83 12.21 -13.97
C GLU A 156 -11.72 13.65 -14.50
N SER A 157 -12.36 14.62 -13.84
CA SER A 157 -12.26 16.03 -14.22
C SER A 157 -10.82 16.53 -14.20
N MET A 158 -10.06 16.20 -13.15
CA MET A 158 -8.63 16.57 -13.04
C MET A 158 -7.81 15.95 -14.18
N ILE A 159 -8.08 14.70 -14.54
CA ILE A 159 -7.43 14.01 -15.66
C ILE A 159 -7.74 14.70 -16.98
N GLY A 160 -9.00 15.08 -17.21
CA GLY A 160 -9.42 15.85 -18.39
C GLY A 160 -8.66 17.17 -18.53
N ASP A 161 -8.49 17.89 -17.41
CA ASP A 161 -7.69 19.12 -17.37
C ASP A 161 -6.22 18.89 -17.71
N GLN A 162 -5.62 17.82 -17.19
CA GLN A 162 -4.23 17.45 -17.50
C GLN A 162 -4.03 17.16 -18.99
N ARG A 163 -4.99 16.49 -19.64
CA ARG A 163 -4.96 16.24 -21.10
C ARG A 163 -5.00 17.55 -21.87
N ARG A 164 -5.98 18.40 -21.59
CA ARG A 164 -6.13 19.71 -22.24
C ARG A 164 -4.84 20.53 -22.13
N CYS A 165 -4.26 20.63 -20.93
CA CYS A 165 -3.01 21.36 -20.74
C CYS A 165 -1.81 20.72 -21.47
N LYS A 166 -1.76 19.39 -21.60
CA LYS A 166 -0.72 18.69 -22.36
C LYS A 166 -0.85 19.01 -23.86
N ASP A 167 -2.06 18.94 -24.41
CA ASP A 167 -2.32 19.19 -25.83
C ASP A 167 -2.03 20.66 -26.20
N GLU A 168 -2.43 21.60 -25.36
CA GLU A 168 -2.10 23.04 -25.52
C GLU A 168 -0.59 23.33 -25.47
N ARG A 169 0.18 22.55 -24.70
CA ARG A 169 1.63 22.68 -24.66
C ARG A 169 2.28 22.14 -25.93
N LEU A 170 1.77 21.01 -26.44
CA LEU A 170 2.27 20.40 -27.67
C LEU A 170 1.98 21.28 -28.89
N SER A 171 0.77 21.86 -28.99
CA SER A 171 0.42 22.78 -30.09
C SER A 171 1.32 24.02 -30.12
N LYS A 172 1.55 24.65 -28.96
CA LYS A 172 2.48 25.80 -28.82
C LYS A 172 3.94 25.46 -29.12
N ALA A 173 4.35 24.21 -28.93
CA ALA A 173 5.71 23.75 -29.23
C ALA A 173 5.91 23.47 -30.73
N SER A 174 4.88 23.07 -31.46
CA SER A 174 4.91 22.86 -32.92
C SER A 174 4.78 24.15 -33.75
N GLU A 175 4.35 25.25 -33.14
CA GLU A 175 4.25 26.59 -33.77
C GLU A 175 5.55 27.41 -33.66
N LYS A 176 6.59 26.86 -33.01
CA LYS A 176 7.94 27.44 -32.90
C LYS A 176 8.94 26.70 -33.77
#